data_AF-Q4ZNS5-F1
#
_entry.id   AF-Q4ZNS5-F1
#
_cell.length_a   1.000
_cell.length_b   1.000
_cell.length_c   1.000
_cell.angle_alpha   90.00
_cell.angle_beta   90.00
_cell.angle_gamma   90.00
#
_symmetry.space_group_name_H-M   'P 1'
#
loop_
_entity.id
_entity.type
_entity.pdbx_description
1 polymer ?
#
loop_
_entity_poly.entity_id
_entity_poly.type
_entity_poly.pdbx_seq_one_letter_code
_entity_poly.pdbx_strand_id
1 'polypeptide(L)'
;MHASMEDWHERQPQLLRHSGTHPMRRLIFTCSLLTLLAGCANHIIDPHGYDETGTAAYYGARHHGNRTASGEPFNQNALTAAHRQLPFGTRVKVTNLDNDRSVVVRVNDRGPHTRGRLIDVSREAAEQLGMLRSGTAPVRVQALD
;
A
#
# COMPACT_ATOMS: atom_id res chain seq x y z
N MET A 1 -49.55 54.27 23.42
CA MET A 1 -50.36 54.84 24.52
C MET A 1 -51.33 53.76 24.97
N HIS A 2 -51.46 53.52 26.29
CA HIS A 2 -52.36 52.53 26.93
C HIS A 2 -52.14 51.05 26.52
N ALA A 3 -52.44 50.03 27.32
CA ALA A 3 -52.60 49.86 28.79
C ALA A 3 -52.39 48.34 29.07
N SER A 4 -51.63 47.89 30.09
CA SER A 4 -51.98 47.69 31.52
C SER A 4 -53.04 46.60 31.81
N MET A 5 -52.67 45.62 32.67
CA MET A 5 -53.50 44.83 33.64
C MET A 5 -54.63 43.94 33.06
N GLU A 6 -55.18 42.89 33.68
CA GLU A 6 -54.79 41.84 34.69
C GLU A 6 -55.71 40.61 34.36
N ASP A 7 -55.81 39.43 35.01
CA ASP A 7 -55.47 38.80 36.31
C ASP A 7 -54.31 37.77 36.21
N TRP A 8 -53.85 36.96 37.18
CA TRP A 8 -54.33 36.38 38.48
C TRP A 8 -55.24 35.11 38.42
N HIS A 9 -55.36 34.45 39.59
CA HIS A 9 -56.08 33.21 39.95
C HIS A 9 -55.64 31.86 39.30
N GLU A 10 -55.53 30.72 40.03
CA GLU A 10 -55.31 30.49 41.47
C GLU A 10 -54.94 29.02 41.76
N ARG A 11 -54.62 28.69 43.03
CA ARG A 11 -54.60 27.34 43.66
C ARG A 11 -53.64 26.27 43.08
N GLN A 12 -52.55 26.05 43.83
CA GLN A 12 -51.89 24.73 43.93
C GLN A 12 -52.85 23.70 44.60
N PRO A 13 -52.55 22.40 44.55
CA PRO A 13 -51.80 21.84 45.69
C PRO A 13 -50.67 20.88 45.30
N GLN A 14 -49.79 20.63 46.27
CA GLN A 14 -48.65 19.73 46.16
C GLN A 14 -49.11 18.27 46.30
N LEU A 15 -48.51 17.35 45.53
CA LEU A 15 -48.59 15.91 45.80
C LEU A 15 -47.19 15.30 45.86
N LEU A 16 -46.79 14.97 47.09
CA LEU A 16 -45.49 14.39 47.43
C LEU A 16 -45.37 12.99 46.80
N ARG A 17 -44.31 12.74 46.01
CA ARG A 17 -43.96 11.39 45.56
C ARG A 17 -42.49 11.11 45.86
N HIS A 18 -42.24 10.06 46.64
CA HIS A 18 -40.89 9.60 46.98
C HIS A 18 -40.06 9.32 45.72
N SER A 19 -39.03 10.13 45.48
CA SER A 19 -37.87 9.75 44.68
C SER A 19 -36.94 8.89 45.54
N GLY A 20 -37.15 7.57 45.52
CA GLY A 20 -36.35 6.61 46.29
C GLY A 20 -34.87 6.67 45.91
N THR A 21 -33.99 6.77 46.91
CA THR A 21 -32.53 6.82 46.71
C THR A 21 -31.97 5.44 46.38
N HIS A 22 -31.93 5.11 45.08
CA HIS A 22 -31.19 3.96 44.59
C HIS A 22 -29.77 4.38 44.15
N PRO A 23 -28.72 4.05 44.91
CA PRO A 23 -27.34 4.09 44.40
C PRO A 23 -27.14 2.99 43.34
N MET A 24 -25.91 2.88 42.83
CA MET A 24 -25.49 1.85 41.86
C MET A 24 -26.07 1.96 40.44
N ARG A 25 -25.57 2.95 39.67
CA ARG A 25 -25.38 2.75 38.22
C ARG A 25 -24.03 3.23 37.69
N ARG A 26 -22.97 2.84 38.41
CA ARG A 26 -21.61 2.74 37.87
C ARG A 26 -21.32 1.26 37.56
N LEU A 27 -20.37 1.01 36.65
CA LEU A 27 -19.86 -0.32 36.27
C LEU A 27 -20.75 -1.24 35.42
N ILE A 28 -21.31 -0.71 34.32
CA ILE A 28 -21.25 -1.41 33.03
C ILE A 28 -20.70 -0.41 32.01
N PHE A 29 -19.39 -0.46 31.78
CA PHE A 29 -18.67 0.42 30.83
C PHE A 29 -17.55 -0.37 30.15
N THR A 30 -17.85 -1.63 29.83
CA THR A 30 -16.92 -2.66 29.35
C THR A 30 -17.53 -3.39 28.14
N CYS A 31 -16.68 -3.86 27.23
CA CYS A 31 -17.03 -4.66 26.04
C CYS A 31 -17.82 -3.96 24.91
N SER A 32 -17.35 -2.78 24.46
CA SER A 32 -17.60 -2.25 23.09
C SER A 32 -16.38 -1.53 22.50
N LEU A 33 -15.18 -2.14 22.61
CA LEU A 33 -13.91 -1.57 22.10
C LEU A 33 -13.05 -2.59 21.32
N LEU A 34 -13.65 -3.70 20.85
CA LEU A 34 -12.90 -4.89 20.41
C LEU A 34 -13.08 -5.29 18.94
N THR A 35 -13.33 -4.34 18.02
CA THR A 35 -13.68 -4.64 16.61
C THR A 35 -13.01 -3.73 15.57
N LEU A 36 -11.75 -3.30 15.78
CA LEU A 36 -11.01 -2.53 14.75
C LEU A 36 -9.47 -2.74 14.77
N LEU A 37 -9.03 -3.99 14.93
CA LEU A 37 -7.62 -4.42 14.73
C LEU A 37 -7.48 -5.54 13.68
N ALA A 38 -8.38 -5.57 12.69
CA ALA A 38 -8.22 -6.40 11.48
C ALA A 38 -7.80 -5.49 10.32
N GLY A 39 -6.63 -5.72 9.71
CA GLY A 39 -6.27 -4.96 8.49
C GLY A 39 -4.79 -4.74 8.14
N CYS A 40 -3.81 -5.19 8.93
CA CYS A 40 -2.38 -5.11 8.55
C CYS A 40 -1.80 -6.49 8.17
N ALA A 41 -2.51 -7.20 7.29
CA ALA A 41 -1.96 -8.40 6.65
C ALA A 41 -0.90 -7.99 5.62
N ASN A 42 0.36 -7.88 6.06
CA ASN A 42 1.50 -7.79 5.14
C ASN A 42 1.56 -9.09 4.33
N HIS A 43 0.98 -9.07 3.13
CA HIS A 43 1.08 -10.16 2.17
C HIS A 43 2.50 -10.16 1.57
N ILE A 44 3.46 -10.65 2.38
CA ILE A 44 4.79 -11.02 1.91
C ILE A 44 4.56 -12.09 0.85
N ILE A 45 4.85 -11.77 -0.41
CA ILE A 45 4.91 -12.78 -1.46
C ILE A 45 6.14 -13.63 -1.16
N ASP A 46 5.90 -14.93 -0.94
CA ASP A 46 6.97 -15.92 -1.00
C ASP A 46 7.58 -15.89 -2.42
N PRO A 47 8.88 -15.58 -2.57
CA PRO A 47 9.50 -15.61 -3.89
C PRO A 47 9.55 -17.02 -4.48
N HIS A 48 9.52 -18.09 -3.67
CA HIS A 48 9.62 -19.46 -4.17
C HIS A 48 8.45 -19.79 -5.11
N GLY A 49 8.79 -20.14 -6.36
CA GLY A 49 7.81 -20.42 -7.41
C GLY A 49 7.08 -19.21 -8.00
N TYR A 50 7.49 -17.97 -7.69
CA TYR A 50 6.92 -16.78 -8.32
C TYR A 50 7.24 -16.76 -9.83
N ASP A 51 6.20 -16.76 -10.66
CA ASP A 51 6.29 -16.80 -12.13
C ASP A 51 5.12 -16.03 -12.75
N GLU A 52 5.38 -14.79 -13.18
CA GLU A 52 4.36 -13.90 -13.77
C GLU A 52 4.78 -13.37 -15.15
N THR A 53 3.80 -13.00 -15.97
CA THR A 53 4.01 -12.34 -17.27
C THR A 53 3.38 -10.96 -17.31
N GLY A 54 3.99 -10.03 -18.06
CA GLY A 54 3.51 -8.65 -18.18
C GLY A 54 4.52 -7.75 -18.87
N THR A 55 4.32 -6.43 -18.83
CA THR A 55 5.20 -5.48 -19.55
C THR A 55 6.38 -5.05 -18.68
N ALA A 56 7.61 -5.21 -19.17
CA ALA A 56 8.78 -4.52 -18.61
C ALA A 56 8.95 -3.12 -19.23
N ALA A 57 9.56 -2.22 -18.47
CA ALA A 57 10.19 -1.00 -18.97
C ALA A 57 11.55 -0.82 -18.28
N TYR A 58 12.27 0.28 -18.56
CA TYR A 58 13.53 0.58 -17.87
C TYR A 58 13.66 2.02 -17.36
N TYR A 59 14.53 2.22 -16.37
CA TYR A 59 14.79 3.53 -15.76
C TYR A 59 15.54 4.47 -16.71
N GLY A 60 15.01 5.68 -16.90
CA GLY A 60 15.74 6.76 -17.57
C GLY A 60 16.95 7.26 -16.76
N ALA A 61 18.03 7.64 -17.45
CA ALA A 61 19.33 7.98 -16.85
C ALA A 61 19.28 9.04 -15.72
N ARG A 62 18.28 9.94 -15.75
CA ARG A 62 18.03 10.96 -14.70
C ARG A 62 17.84 10.40 -13.28
N HIS A 63 17.60 9.10 -13.14
CA HIS A 63 17.41 8.44 -11.85
C HIS A 63 18.74 8.00 -11.20
N HIS A 64 19.85 8.00 -11.94
CA HIS A 64 21.14 7.51 -11.47
C HIS A 64 21.63 8.31 -10.25
N GLY A 65 22.04 7.59 -9.20
CA GLY A 65 22.50 8.18 -7.92
C GLY A 65 21.38 8.48 -6.91
N ASN A 66 20.11 8.56 -7.34
CA ASN A 66 18.98 8.72 -6.42
C ASN A 66 18.79 7.45 -5.57
N ARG A 67 18.29 7.60 -4.34
CA ARG A 67 17.98 6.43 -3.49
C ARG A 67 16.77 5.66 -4.01
N THR A 68 16.91 4.34 -4.08
CA THR A 68 15.81 3.38 -4.23
C THR A 68 15.06 3.18 -2.90
N ALA A 69 13.95 2.45 -2.95
CA ALA A 69 13.19 2.05 -1.77
C ALA A 69 13.92 1.03 -0.85
N SER A 70 15.01 0.37 -1.28
CA SER A 70 15.91 -0.35 -0.36
C SER A 70 16.90 0.56 0.37
N GLY A 71 17.00 1.84 -0.03
CA GLY A 71 17.95 2.83 0.48
C GLY A 71 19.27 2.90 -0.31
N GLU A 72 19.50 1.98 -1.24
CA GLU A 72 20.67 1.97 -2.12
C GLU A 72 20.62 3.11 -3.17
N PRO A 73 21.75 3.71 -3.57
CA PRO A 73 21.79 4.55 -4.77
C PRO A 73 21.53 3.74 -6.04
N PHE A 74 20.59 4.18 -6.88
CA PHE A 74 20.30 3.51 -8.15
C PHE A 74 21.47 3.61 -9.13
N ASN A 75 21.98 2.46 -9.56
CA ASN A 75 23.01 2.36 -10.59
C ASN A 75 22.40 1.81 -11.89
N GLN A 76 22.34 2.65 -12.92
CA GLN A 76 21.82 2.26 -14.24
C GLN A 76 22.66 1.17 -14.92
N ASN A 77 23.93 1.02 -14.52
CA ASN A 77 24.88 0.02 -15.03
C ASN A 77 24.88 -1.29 -14.18
N ALA A 78 24.03 -1.40 -13.15
CA ALA A 78 23.93 -2.60 -12.33
C ALA A 78 22.69 -3.43 -12.70
N LEU A 79 22.73 -4.75 -12.51
CA LEU A 79 21.59 -5.64 -12.77
C LEU A 79 20.56 -5.61 -11.63
N THR A 80 19.75 -4.56 -11.59
CA THR A 80 18.72 -4.32 -10.56
C THR A 80 17.37 -3.92 -11.16
N ALA A 81 16.30 -4.02 -10.36
CA ALA A 81 14.94 -3.69 -10.78
C ALA A 81 14.03 -3.24 -9.61
N ALA A 82 12.96 -2.50 -9.95
CA ALA A 82 11.80 -2.31 -9.10
C ALA A 82 10.78 -3.42 -9.27
N HIS A 83 10.29 -3.97 -8.15
CA HIS A 83 9.09 -4.79 -8.14
C HIS A 83 8.17 -4.43 -6.97
N ARG A 84 6.85 -4.67 -7.12
CA ARG A 84 5.84 -4.14 -6.20
C ARG A 84 5.88 -4.82 -4.83
N GLN A 85 5.94 -6.14 -4.84
CA GLN A 85 5.66 -6.98 -3.67
C GLN A 85 6.76 -8.03 -3.39
N LEU A 86 7.65 -8.32 -4.35
CA LEU A 86 8.77 -9.22 -4.09
C LEU A 86 9.74 -8.61 -3.05
N PRO A 87 10.30 -9.41 -2.13
CA PRO A 87 11.30 -8.93 -1.17
C PRO A 87 12.48 -8.20 -1.83
N PHE A 88 13.08 -7.25 -1.11
CA PHE A 88 14.37 -6.70 -1.54
C PHE A 88 15.44 -7.79 -1.41
N GLY A 89 16.34 -7.87 -2.39
CA GLY A 89 17.34 -8.93 -2.47
C GLY A 89 16.91 -10.14 -3.31
N THR A 90 15.61 -10.36 -3.54
CA THR A 90 15.13 -11.43 -4.43
C THR A 90 15.78 -11.29 -5.81
N ARG A 91 16.33 -12.40 -6.30
CA ARG A 91 16.83 -12.52 -7.67
C ARG A 91 15.69 -12.98 -8.56
N VAL A 92 15.52 -12.35 -9.72
CA VAL A 92 14.56 -12.79 -10.74
C VAL A 92 15.26 -12.93 -12.08
N LYS A 93 14.96 -14.02 -12.79
CA LYS A 93 15.22 -14.15 -14.23
C LYS A 93 14.09 -13.43 -14.97
N VAL A 94 14.44 -12.34 -15.64
CA VAL A 94 13.56 -11.68 -16.61
C VAL A 94 13.86 -12.26 -17.98
N THR A 95 12.85 -12.70 -18.71
CA THR A 95 12.96 -13.19 -20.10
C THR A 95 12.07 -12.33 -20.99
N ASN A 96 12.64 -11.73 -22.04
CA ASN A 96 11.91 -10.98 -23.05
C ASN A 96 11.23 -11.95 -24.02
N LEU A 97 9.91 -11.84 -24.15
CA LEU A 97 9.09 -12.76 -24.94
C LEU A 97 9.07 -12.42 -26.44
N ASP A 98 9.61 -11.27 -26.85
CA ASP A 98 9.78 -10.91 -28.27
C ASP A 98 11.04 -11.55 -28.90
N ASN A 99 11.99 -12.02 -28.09
CA ASN A 99 13.32 -12.45 -28.59
C ASN A 99 14.06 -13.52 -27.75
N ASP A 100 13.40 -14.13 -26.76
CA ASP A 100 13.91 -15.14 -25.82
C ASP A 100 15.16 -14.77 -24.99
N ARG A 101 15.67 -13.53 -25.11
CA ARG A 101 16.82 -13.06 -24.31
C ARG A 101 16.41 -12.95 -22.85
N SER A 102 17.29 -13.38 -21.95
CA SER A 102 17.05 -13.29 -20.51
C SER A 102 18.24 -12.76 -19.72
N VAL A 103 17.96 -12.14 -18.58
CA VAL A 103 18.93 -11.58 -17.64
C VAL A 103 18.46 -11.83 -16.21
N VAL A 104 19.39 -12.03 -15.29
CA VAL A 104 19.09 -12.12 -13.85
C VAL A 104 19.32 -10.76 -13.21
N VAL A 105 18.30 -10.22 -12.53
CA VAL A 105 18.37 -8.95 -11.80
C VAL A 105 17.97 -9.12 -10.34
N ARG A 106 18.48 -8.25 -9.48
CA ARG A 106 18.09 -8.17 -8.05
C ARG A 106 17.04 -7.09 -7.84
N VAL A 107 15.95 -7.43 -7.15
CA VAL A 107 14.94 -6.46 -6.71
C VAL A 107 15.55 -5.56 -5.62
N ASN A 108 15.65 -4.25 -5.87
CA ASN A 108 16.13 -3.27 -4.88
C ASN A 108 15.30 -1.97 -4.83
N ASP A 109 14.21 -1.87 -5.59
CA ASP A 109 13.33 -0.70 -5.59
C ASP A 109 11.84 -1.10 -5.64
N ARG A 110 10.94 -0.13 -5.45
CA ARG A 110 9.47 -0.31 -5.44
C ARG A 110 8.83 0.39 -6.63
N GLY A 111 7.78 -0.25 -7.15
CA GLY A 111 7.16 0.07 -8.43
C GLY A 111 6.99 -1.20 -9.26
N PRO A 112 6.55 -1.11 -10.53
CA PRO A 112 6.16 0.10 -11.25
C PRO A 112 4.86 0.71 -10.70
N HIS A 113 4.77 2.03 -10.61
CA HIS A 113 3.50 2.70 -10.23
C HIS A 113 2.52 2.87 -11.40
N THR A 114 2.99 2.73 -12.64
CA THR A 114 2.14 2.67 -13.83
C THR A 114 1.38 1.34 -13.88
N ARG A 115 0.08 1.37 -14.19
CA ARG A 115 -0.70 0.16 -14.49
C ARG A 115 -0.12 -0.61 -15.69
N GLY A 116 -0.33 -1.92 -15.74
CA GLY A 116 0.10 -2.80 -16.85
C GLY A 116 1.59 -3.18 -16.87
N ARG A 117 2.49 -2.31 -16.36
CA ARG A 117 3.91 -2.68 -16.18
C ARG A 117 4.07 -3.66 -15.02
N LEU A 118 4.80 -4.76 -15.22
CA LEU A 118 5.14 -5.75 -14.21
C LEU A 118 6.38 -5.33 -13.43
N ILE A 119 7.47 -5.02 -14.15
CA ILE A 119 8.81 -4.76 -13.62
C ILE A 119 9.45 -3.56 -14.32
N ASP A 120 10.19 -2.72 -13.58
CA ASP A 120 11.02 -1.65 -14.14
C ASP A 120 12.50 -2.03 -13.91
N VAL A 121 13.26 -2.28 -14.97
CA VAL A 121 14.65 -2.78 -14.89
C VAL A 121 15.68 -1.66 -15.12
N SER A 122 16.95 -1.90 -14.74
CA SER A 122 18.05 -0.99 -15.07
C SER A 122 18.30 -0.86 -16.59
N ARG A 123 19.07 0.17 -16.98
CA ARG A 123 19.48 0.35 -18.38
C ARG A 123 20.30 -0.85 -18.87
N GLU A 124 21.25 -1.33 -18.07
CA GLU A 124 22.08 -2.50 -18.37
C GLU A 124 21.22 -3.75 -18.61
N ALA A 125 20.26 -4.02 -17.73
CA ALA A 125 19.34 -5.15 -17.90
C ALA A 125 18.49 -5.02 -19.17
N ALA A 126 18.05 -3.80 -19.53
CA ALA A 126 17.33 -3.54 -20.77
C ALA A 126 18.21 -3.69 -22.03
N GLU A 127 19.51 -3.44 -21.94
CA GLU A 127 20.48 -3.69 -23.00
C GLU A 127 20.70 -5.21 -23.20
N GLN A 128 20.78 -5.97 -22.10
CA GLN A 128 20.89 -7.43 -22.10
C GLN A 128 19.58 -8.14 -22.53
N LEU A 129 18.40 -7.55 -22.30
CA LEU A 129 17.10 -7.98 -22.84
C LEU A 129 16.84 -7.52 -24.28
N GLY A 130 17.70 -6.65 -24.84
CA GLY A 130 17.55 -6.11 -26.20
C GLY A 130 16.41 -5.09 -26.39
N MET A 131 15.87 -4.53 -25.30
CA MET A 131 14.65 -3.69 -25.30
C MET A 131 14.91 -2.18 -25.25
N LEU A 132 16.17 -1.73 -25.32
CA LEU A 132 16.50 -0.29 -25.30
C LEU A 132 15.86 0.52 -26.43
N ARG A 133 15.67 -0.07 -27.63
CA ARG A 133 15.07 0.65 -28.78
C ARG A 133 13.55 0.70 -28.71
N SER A 134 12.90 -0.26 -28.04
CA SER A 134 11.44 -0.32 -27.88
C SER A 134 10.95 0.39 -26.62
N GLY A 135 11.82 0.64 -25.63
CA GLY A 135 11.46 1.26 -24.34
C GLY A 135 10.78 0.27 -23.38
N THR A 136 9.91 -0.58 -23.93
CA THR A 136 9.17 -1.64 -23.24
C THR A 136 9.30 -2.98 -23.96
N ALA A 137 9.02 -4.08 -23.26
CA ALA A 137 8.91 -5.43 -23.83
C ALA A 137 7.89 -6.26 -23.04
N PRO A 138 7.20 -7.24 -23.65
CA PRO A 138 6.54 -8.30 -22.90
C PRO A 138 7.60 -9.20 -22.27
N VAL A 139 7.44 -9.53 -20.99
CA VAL A 139 8.38 -10.37 -20.24
C VAL A 139 7.68 -11.45 -19.44
N ARG A 140 8.43 -12.52 -19.17
CA ARG A 140 8.20 -13.44 -18.06
C ARG A 140 9.22 -13.13 -16.96
N VAL A 141 8.76 -13.00 -15.72
CA VAL A 141 9.58 -12.75 -14.53
C VAL A 141 9.44 -13.95 -13.62
N GLN A 142 10.53 -14.72 -13.50
CA GLN A 142 10.60 -15.90 -12.64
C GLN A 142 11.55 -15.60 -11.49
N ALA A 143 11.15 -15.81 -10.24
CA ALA A 143 12.06 -15.76 -9.12
C ALA A 143 13.06 -16.93 -9.16
N LEU A 144 14.22 -16.71 -8.54
CA LEU A 144 15.24 -17.72 -8.31
C LEU A 144 15.40 -17.91 -6.81
N ASP A 145 15.43 -19.18 -6.39
CA ASP A 145 15.72 -19.61 -5.01
C ASP A 145 17.11 -19.18 -4.53
#